data_AF-A0A962XFP1-F1
#
_entry.id   AF-A0A962XFP1-F1
#
_cell.length_a   1.000
_cell.length_b   1.000
_cell.length_c   1.000
_cell.angle_alpha   90.00
_cell.angle_beta   90.00
_cell.angle_gamma   90.00
#
_symmetry.space_group_name_H-M   'P 1'
#
loop_
_entity.id
_entity.type
_entity.pdbx_description
1 polymer ?
#
loop_
_entity_poly.entity_id
_entity_poly.type
_entity_poly.pdbx_seq_one_letter_code
_entity_poly.pdbx_strand_id
1 'polypeptide(L)'
;MHPLLGWDHVAAMVAVGLWGAFLGSPAIWILPVVFPLVMAFGGALGVMGVPVPAVETGIAASAVVLGLMVAVAARPPLWVAAVIVGVFAVFHGHAHGTELPDAANPLAYSLGFVLATGMLHLGGIAFGLLVRWPAGKVAVRAGGGLIALAGIGFLTGLV
;
A
#
# COMPACT_ATOMS: atom_id res chain seq x y z
N MET A 1 16.96 -6.24 12.66
CA MET A 1 16.90 -6.74 11.27
C MET A 1 16.44 -5.57 10.41
N HIS A 2 17.12 -5.29 9.31
CA HIS A 2 16.89 -4.10 8.47
C HIS A 2 15.50 -4.18 7.80
N PRO A 3 14.53 -3.30 8.10
CA PRO A 3 13.18 -3.32 7.50
C PRO A 3 13.12 -2.74 6.08
N LEU A 4 14.27 -2.24 5.58
CA LEU A 4 14.36 -1.37 4.41
C LEU A 4 14.18 -2.05 3.03
N LEU A 5 13.68 -3.29 2.99
CA LEU A 5 13.10 -3.90 1.77
C LEU A 5 11.88 -4.78 2.13
N GLY A 6 10.95 -4.22 2.91
CA GLY A 6 9.68 -4.88 3.18
C GLY A 6 8.89 -5.12 1.89
N TRP A 7 8.95 -6.36 1.38
CA TRP A 7 8.14 -6.77 0.23
C TRP A 7 6.64 -6.64 0.52
N ASP A 8 6.25 -6.62 1.79
CA ASP A 8 4.92 -6.30 2.30
C ASP A 8 4.49 -4.85 1.95
N HIS A 9 5.37 -3.87 2.12
CA HIS A 9 5.14 -2.48 1.71
C HIS A 9 4.96 -2.40 0.20
N VAL A 10 5.88 -2.97 -0.56
CA VAL A 10 5.83 -2.96 -2.02
C VAL A 10 4.54 -3.59 -2.53
N ALA A 11 4.16 -4.74 -2.00
CA ALA A 11 2.92 -5.44 -2.35
C ALA A 11 1.69 -4.57 -2.07
N ALA A 12 1.64 -3.89 -0.91
CA ALA A 12 0.56 -2.98 -0.58
C ALA A 12 0.50 -1.77 -1.53
N MET A 13 1.63 -1.09 -1.79
CA MET A 13 1.67 0.09 -2.68
C MET A 13 1.21 -0.25 -4.11
N VAL A 14 1.65 -1.40 -4.63
CA VAL A 14 1.22 -1.90 -5.94
C VAL A 14 -0.27 -2.25 -5.91
N ALA A 15 -0.76 -2.88 -4.85
CA ALA A 15 -2.18 -3.22 -4.70
C ALA A 15 -3.09 -1.98 -4.70
N VAL A 16 -2.68 -0.87 -4.08
CA VAL A 16 -3.44 0.40 -4.13
C VAL A 16 -3.62 0.85 -5.58
N GLY A 17 -2.54 0.81 -6.39
CA GLY A 17 -2.60 1.16 -7.80
C GLY A 17 -3.48 0.23 -8.63
N LEU A 18 -3.32 -1.09 -8.43
CA LEU A 18 -4.14 -2.11 -9.08
C LEU A 18 -5.63 -1.90 -8.79
N TRP A 19 -5.96 -1.68 -7.51
CA TRP A 19 -7.34 -1.50 -7.08
C TRP A 19 -7.94 -0.19 -7.58
N GLY A 20 -7.17 0.91 -7.55
CA GLY A 20 -7.59 2.18 -8.13
C GLY A 20 -7.94 2.06 -9.61
N ALA A 21 -7.11 1.38 -10.40
CA ALA A 21 -7.41 1.12 -11.81
C ALA A 21 -8.65 0.22 -12.00
N PHE A 22 -8.87 -0.73 -11.09
CA PHE A 22 -10.04 -1.62 -11.12
C PHE A 22 -11.37 -0.90 -10.81
N LEU A 23 -11.32 0.07 -9.90
CA LEU A 23 -12.45 0.94 -9.52
C LEU A 23 -12.72 2.03 -10.57
N GLY A 24 -11.70 2.48 -11.29
CA GLY A 24 -11.81 3.50 -12.33
C GLY A 24 -11.84 4.93 -11.78
N SER A 25 -12.23 5.90 -12.60
CA SER A 25 -12.28 7.32 -12.20
C SER A 25 -13.47 7.60 -11.27
N PRO A 26 -13.31 8.37 -10.17
CA PRO A 26 -12.08 9.09 -9.77
C PRO A 26 -11.13 8.30 -8.85
N ALA A 27 -11.47 7.08 -8.45
CA ALA A 27 -10.70 6.27 -7.50
C ALA A 27 -9.26 6.00 -7.94
N ILE A 28 -9.02 5.83 -9.25
CA ILE A 28 -7.69 5.64 -9.86
C ILE A 28 -6.70 6.74 -9.48
N TRP A 29 -7.17 7.95 -9.19
CA TRP A 29 -6.35 9.08 -8.76
C TRP A 29 -6.44 9.35 -7.27
N ILE A 30 -7.63 9.15 -6.68
CA ILE A 30 -7.86 9.45 -5.27
C ILE A 30 -7.07 8.49 -4.37
N LEU A 31 -7.09 7.18 -4.64
CA LEU A 31 -6.43 6.22 -3.73
C LEU A 31 -4.90 6.43 -3.67
N PRO A 32 -4.18 6.63 -4.80
CA PRO A 32 -2.75 6.96 -4.77
C PRO A 32 -2.39 8.30 -4.14
N VAL A 33 -3.34 9.22 -3.99
CA VAL A 33 -3.12 10.51 -3.31
C VAL A 33 -3.43 10.39 -1.82
N VAL A 34 -4.54 9.72 -1.47
CA VAL A 34 -4.94 9.48 -0.08
C VAL A 34 -3.85 8.73 0.68
N PHE A 35 -3.28 7.69 0.06
CA PHE A 35 -2.28 6.86 0.71
C PHE A 35 -1.08 7.69 1.23
N PRO A 36 -0.29 8.41 0.40
CA PRO A 36 0.86 9.17 0.88
C PRO A 36 0.50 10.33 1.81
N LEU A 37 -0.69 10.95 1.66
CA LEU A 37 -1.14 12.00 2.57
C LEU A 37 -1.38 11.46 3.99
N VAL A 38 -2.08 10.34 4.12
CA VAL A 38 -2.33 9.71 5.43
C VAL A 38 -1.06 9.05 5.96
N MET A 39 -0.21 8.53 5.08
CA MET A 39 1.10 8.00 5.42
C MET A 39 2.00 9.09 6.04
N ALA A 40 1.98 10.32 5.53
CA ALA A 40 2.70 11.43 6.15
C ALA A 40 2.20 11.71 7.58
N PHE A 41 0.90 11.59 7.83
CA PHE A 41 0.35 11.67 9.19
C PHE A 41 0.84 10.53 10.08
N GLY A 42 0.81 9.28 9.60
CA GLY A 42 1.40 8.15 10.32
C GLY A 42 2.90 8.34 10.60
N GLY A 43 3.64 8.88 9.63
CA GLY A 43 5.06 9.21 9.78
C GLY A 43 5.32 10.26 10.84
N ALA A 44 4.49 11.30 10.92
CA ALA A 44 4.59 12.28 12.00
C ALA A 44 4.39 11.63 13.38
N LEU A 45 3.44 10.68 13.52
CA LEU A 45 3.27 9.93 14.76
C LEU A 45 4.51 9.10 15.11
N GLY A 46 5.13 8.45 14.12
CA GLY A 46 6.37 7.69 14.29
C GLY A 46 7.53 8.58 14.77
N VAL A 47 7.73 9.74 14.14
CA VAL A 47 8.77 10.71 14.51
C VAL A 47 8.57 11.24 15.94
N MET A 48 7.31 11.47 16.34
CA MET A 48 6.98 11.91 17.70
C MET A 48 7.08 10.79 18.75
N GLY A 49 7.38 9.54 18.34
CA GLY A 49 7.42 8.39 19.25
C GLY A 49 6.07 7.99 19.81
N VAL A 50 4.96 8.40 19.17
CA VAL A 50 3.61 7.98 19.59
C VAL A 50 3.46 6.49 19.30
N PRO A 51 3.22 5.63 20.31
CA PRO A 51 3.14 4.20 20.08
C PRO A 51 1.86 3.85 19.30
N VAL A 52 2.03 3.18 18.17
CA VAL A 52 0.94 2.50 17.45
C VAL A 52 1.12 1.00 17.64
N PRO A 53 0.12 0.28 18.16
CA PRO A 53 0.25 -1.15 18.36
C PRO A 53 0.23 -1.90 17.03
N ALA A 54 0.93 -3.05 16.99
CA ALA A 54 0.87 -4.02 15.89
C ALA A 54 1.18 -3.46 14.49
N VAL A 55 2.17 -2.57 14.39
CA VAL A 55 2.55 -1.91 13.11
C VAL A 55 2.89 -2.91 12.02
N GLU A 56 3.78 -3.86 12.30
CA GLU A 56 4.18 -4.91 11.35
C GLU A 56 2.98 -5.78 10.93
N THR A 57 2.09 -6.12 11.87
CA THR A 57 0.85 -6.85 11.56
C THR A 57 -0.08 -6.02 10.67
N GLY A 58 -0.21 -4.72 10.92
CA GLY A 58 -1.01 -3.81 10.11
C GLY A 58 -0.49 -3.70 8.67
N ILE A 59 0.83 -3.64 8.51
CA ILE A 59 1.52 -3.63 7.22
C ILE A 59 1.28 -4.94 6.46
N ALA A 60 1.50 -6.10 7.10
CA ALA A 60 1.27 -7.39 6.45
C ALA A 60 -0.22 -7.63 6.13
N ALA A 61 -1.12 -7.21 7.01
CA ALA A 61 -2.57 -7.29 6.80
C ALA A 61 -3.04 -6.39 5.63
N SER A 62 -2.35 -5.28 5.35
CA SER A 62 -2.71 -4.40 4.23
C SER A 62 -2.58 -5.13 2.88
N ALA A 63 -1.51 -5.91 2.70
CA ALA A 63 -1.31 -6.73 1.51
C ALA A 63 -2.42 -7.78 1.36
N VAL A 64 -2.83 -8.43 2.46
CA VAL A 64 -3.97 -9.37 2.44
C VAL A 64 -5.24 -8.66 2.01
N VAL A 65 -5.63 -7.58 2.68
CA VAL A 65 -6.91 -6.93 2.44
C VAL A 65 -6.96 -6.30 1.05
N LEU A 66 -5.95 -5.51 0.67
CA LEU A 66 -5.91 -4.85 -0.63
C LEU A 66 -5.78 -5.87 -1.77
N GLY A 67 -4.95 -6.90 -1.60
CA GLY A 67 -4.85 -8.01 -2.54
C GLY A 67 -6.19 -8.71 -2.76
N LEU A 68 -6.91 -9.01 -1.67
CA LEU A 68 -8.25 -9.59 -1.75
C LEU A 68 -9.25 -8.67 -2.46
N MET A 69 -9.25 -7.37 -2.16
CA MET A 69 -10.13 -6.40 -2.85
C MET A 69 -9.90 -6.43 -4.37
N VAL A 70 -8.65 -6.54 -4.82
CA VAL A 70 -8.32 -6.72 -6.24
C VAL A 70 -8.76 -8.09 -6.75
N ALA A 71 -8.45 -9.17 -6.02
CA ALA A 71 -8.71 -10.55 -6.42
C ALA A 71 -10.21 -10.83 -6.62
N VAL A 72 -11.05 -10.33 -5.72
CA VAL A 72 -12.51 -10.49 -5.79
C VAL A 72 -13.18 -9.40 -6.62
N ALA A 73 -12.41 -8.51 -7.25
CA ALA A 73 -12.94 -7.42 -8.08
C ALA A 73 -13.90 -6.51 -7.29
N ALA A 74 -13.59 -6.26 -6.01
CA ALA A 74 -14.45 -5.50 -5.11
C ALA A 74 -14.64 -4.05 -5.58
N ARG A 75 -15.90 -3.59 -5.58
CA ARG A 75 -16.29 -2.23 -5.97
C ARG A 75 -17.12 -1.54 -4.89
N PRO A 76 -16.57 -1.31 -3.68
CA PRO A 76 -17.29 -0.57 -2.66
C PRO A 76 -17.41 0.92 -3.04
N PRO A 77 -18.26 1.69 -2.33
CA PRO A 77 -18.27 3.14 -2.45
C PRO A 77 -16.87 3.74 -2.23
N LEU A 78 -16.55 4.80 -2.98
CA LEU A 78 -15.21 5.43 -2.97
C LEU A 78 -14.70 5.76 -1.55
N TRP A 79 -15.57 6.27 -0.69
CA TRP A 79 -15.18 6.64 0.68
C TRP A 79 -14.73 5.43 1.49
N VAL A 80 -15.34 4.25 1.28
CA VAL A 80 -14.92 3.00 1.93
C VAL A 80 -13.53 2.61 1.46
N ALA A 81 -13.28 2.69 0.15
CA ALA A 81 -11.96 2.38 -0.40
C ALA A 81 -10.88 3.35 0.14
N ALA A 82 -11.19 4.64 0.20
CA ALA A 82 -10.30 5.65 0.77
C ALA A 82 -10.01 5.41 2.27
N VAL A 83 -11.01 5.01 3.06
CA VAL A 83 -10.83 4.65 4.47
C VAL A 83 -9.94 3.42 4.62
N ILE A 84 -10.18 2.35 3.85
CA ILE A 84 -9.35 1.14 3.89
C ILE A 84 -7.89 1.48 3.58
N VAL A 85 -7.64 2.18 2.46
CA VAL A 85 -6.30 2.62 2.04
C VAL A 85 -5.65 3.52 3.10
N GLY A 86 -6.41 4.49 3.64
CA GLY A 86 -5.92 5.42 4.65
C GLY A 86 -5.54 4.75 5.96
N VAL A 87 -6.39 3.85 6.48
CA VAL A 87 -6.10 3.11 7.72
C VAL A 87 -4.78 2.35 7.60
N PHE A 88 -4.56 1.65 6.48
CA PHE A 88 -3.30 0.94 6.27
C PHE A 88 -2.11 1.87 6.07
N ALA A 89 -2.31 3.00 5.39
CA ALA A 89 -1.27 4.01 5.19
C ALA A 89 -0.68 4.54 6.51
N VAL A 90 -1.48 4.60 7.59
CA VAL A 90 -0.97 5.00 8.92
C VAL A 90 0.14 4.07 9.40
N PHE A 91 -0.01 2.75 9.26
CA PHE A 91 0.99 1.78 9.73
C PHE A 91 2.28 1.87 8.92
N HIS A 92 2.17 1.92 7.60
CA HIS A 92 3.34 2.13 6.73
C HIS A 92 4.04 3.46 7.07
N GLY A 93 3.26 4.53 7.23
CA GLY A 93 3.79 5.84 7.61
C GLY A 93 4.52 5.80 8.94
N HIS A 94 3.91 5.20 9.96
CA HIS A 94 4.47 5.09 11.30
C HIS A 94 5.81 4.34 11.31
N ALA A 95 5.90 3.21 10.60
CA ALA A 95 7.15 2.46 10.46
C ALA A 95 8.27 3.34 9.90
N HIS A 96 8.03 4.00 8.76
CA HIS A 96 9.03 4.89 8.14
C HIS A 96 9.32 6.14 8.98
N GLY A 97 8.33 6.69 9.65
CA GLY A 97 8.50 7.82 10.57
C GLY A 97 9.35 7.50 11.78
N THR A 98 9.33 6.24 12.23
CA THR A 98 10.18 5.76 13.33
C THR A 98 11.65 5.65 12.90
N GLU A 99 11.90 5.28 11.64
CA GLU A 99 13.27 5.20 11.08
C GLU A 99 13.83 6.57 10.65
N LEU A 100 12.96 7.54 10.37
CA LEU A 100 13.33 8.82 9.78
C LEU A 100 14.37 9.61 10.60
N PRO A 101 14.31 9.71 11.95
CA PRO A 101 15.29 10.44 12.75
C PRO A 101 16.70 9.86 12.67
N ASP A 102 16.82 8.55 12.44
CA ASP A 102 18.09 7.83 12.35
C ASP A 102 18.66 7.80 10.91
N ALA A 103 17.91 8.32 9.93
CA ALA A 103 18.35 8.39 8.55
C ALA A 103 19.53 9.38 8.38
N ALA A 104 20.52 9.00 7.56
CA ALA A 104 21.66 9.87 7.27
C ALA A 104 21.28 11.24 6.69
N ASN A 105 20.16 11.31 5.96
CA ASN A 105 19.54 12.56 5.51
C ASN A 105 18.00 12.41 5.49
N PRO A 106 17.29 12.93 6.52
CA PRO A 106 15.84 12.80 6.63
C PRO A 106 15.05 13.40 5.45
N LEU A 107 15.53 14.53 4.89
CA LEU A 107 14.90 15.17 3.74
C LEU A 107 14.97 14.26 2.50
N ALA A 108 16.17 13.76 2.20
CA ALA A 108 16.39 12.89 1.05
C ALA A 108 15.61 11.56 1.19
N TYR A 109 15.59 10.98 2.39
CA TYR A 109 14.77 9.80 2.70
C TYR A 109 13.30 10.07 2.42
N SER A 110 12.75 11.17 2.95
CA SER A 110 11.33 11.52 2.78
C SER A 110 10.96 11.73 1.31
N LEU A 111 11.79 12.46 0.55
CA LEU A 111 11.57 12.69 -0.88
C LEU A 111 11.65 11.37 -1.68
N GLY A 112 12.69 10.58 -1.44
CA GLY A 112 12.85 9.28 -2.09
C GLY A 112 11.68 8.35 -1.80
N PHE A 113 11.19 8.36 -0.56
CA PHE A 113 10.06 7.54 -0.13
C PHE A 113 8.74 7.94 -0.78
N VAL A 114 8.42 9.24 -0.85
CA VAL A 114 7.23 9.74 -1.55
C VAL A 114 7.29 9.41 -3.04
N LEU A 115 8.46 9.60 -3.68
CA LEU A 115 8.66 9.27 -5.09
C LEU A 115 8.53 7.77 -5.36
N ALA A 116 9.20 6.93 -4.56
CA ALA A 116 9.12 5.48 -4.68
C ALA A 116 7.68 4.97 -4.50
N THR A 117 6.98 5.50 -3.48
CA THR A 117 5.56 5.19 -3.24
C THR A 117 4.73 5.56 -4.47
N GLY A 118 4.87 6.78 -4.98
CA GLY A 118 4.17 7.21 -6.19
C GLY A 118 4.45 6.32 -7.40
N MET A 119 5.71 5.95 -7.63
CA MET A 119 6.11 5.06 -8.73
C MET A 119 5.51 3.66 -8.60
N LEU A 120 5.45 3.09 -7.39
CA LEU A 120 4.82 1.79 -7.15
C LEU A 120 3.31 1.83 -7.40
N HIS A 121 2.64 2.91 -6.97
CA HIS A 121 1.22 3.11 -7.27
C HIS A 121 0.98 3.24 -8.78
N LEU A 122 1.82 4.01 -9.48
CA LEU A 122 1.74 4.14 -10.94
C LEU A 122 2.02 2.82 -11.65
N GLY A 123 2.96 2.02 -11.17
CA GLY A 123 3.21 0.66 -11.67
C GLY A 123 2.00 -0.25 -11.49
N GLY A 124 1.38 -0.22 -10.30
CA GLY A 124 0.11 -0.90 -10.02
C GLY A 124 -1.01 -0.43 -10.94
N ILE A 125 -1.15 0.87 -11.18
CA ILE A 125 -2.13 1.43 -12.11
C ILE A 125 -1.86 0.94 -13.54
N ALA A 126 -0.63 1.03 -14.01
CA ALA A 126 -0.24 0.64 -15.35
C ALA A 126 -0.61 -0.82 -15.65
N PHE A 127 -0.33 -1.74 -14.72
CA PHE A 127 -0.79 -3.12 -14.82
C PHE A 127 -2.30 -3.25 -14.64
N GLY A 128 -2.90 -2.49 -13.72
CA GLY A 128 -4.33 -2.49 -13.46
C GLY A 128 -5.18 -2.08 -14.65
N LEU A 129 -4.66 -1.20 -15.53
CA LEU A 129 -5.33 -0.79 -16.77
C LEU A 129 -5.58 -1.93 -17.76
N LEU A 130 -4.92 -3.09 -17.58
CA LEU A 130 -5.23 -4.31 -18.33
C LEU A 130 -6.68 -4.78 -18.13
N VAL A 131 -7.36 -4.34 -17.07
CA VAL A 131 -8.77 -4.68 -16.78
C VAL A 131 -9.74 -4.35 -17.92
N ARG A 132 -9.36 -3.45 -18.84
CA ARG A 132 -10.13 -3.14 -20.06
C ARG A 132 -10.32 -4.33 -21.01
N TRP A 133 -9.52 -5.38 -20.87
CA TRP A 133 -9.60 -6.60 -21.66
C TRP A 133 -10.00 -7.80 -20.79
N PRO A 134 -10.79 -8.77 -21.30
CA PRO A 134 -11.21 -9.94 -20.53
C PRO A 134 -10.05 -10.72 -19.91
N ALA A 135 -9.00 -11.00 -20.69
CA ALA A 135 -7.79 -11.68 -20.20
C ALA A 135 -7.02 -10.83 -19.18
N GLY A 136 -6.92 -9.52 -19.41
CA GLY A 136 -6.27 -8.60 -18.49
C GLY A 136 -7.01 -8.47 -17.15
N LYS A 137 -8.34 -8.54 -17.14
CA LYS A 137 -9.14 -8.62 -15.91
C LYS A 137 -8.79 -9.86 -15.09
N VAL A 138 -8.58 -11.01 -15.74
CA VAL A 138 -8.12 -12.23 -15.04
C VAL A 138 -6.71 -12.03 -14.48
N ALA A 139 -5.78 -11.46 -15.26
CA ALA A 139 -4.41 -11.20 -14.83
C ALA A 139 -4.34 -10.25 -13.61
N VAL A 140 -5.09 -9.15 -13.61
CA VAL A 140 -5.15 -8.20 -12.49
C VAL A 140 -5.68 -8.87 -11.23
N ARG A 141 -6.75 -9.67 -11.35
CA ARG A 141 -7.32 -10.42 -10.21
C ARG A 141 -6.35 -11.48 -9.68
N ALA A 142 -5.65 -12.18 -10.56
CA ALA A 142 -4.62 -13.14 -10.17
C ALA A 142 -3.47 -12.44 -9.43
N GLY A 143 -3.03 -11.27 -9.90
CA GLY A 143 -2.05 -10.42 -9.21
C GLY A 143 -2.51 -10.03 -7.80
N GLY A 144 -3.77 -9.62 -7.65
CA GLY A 144 -4.37 -9.39 -6.32
C GLY A 144 -4.34 -10.64 -5.43
N GLY A 145 -4.63 -11.81 -5.99
CA GLY A 145 -4.56 -13.08 -5.27
C GLY A 145 -3.14 -13.42 -4.79
N LEU A 146 -2.13 -13.21 -5.65
CA LEU A 146 -0.73 -13.40 -5.29
C LEU A 146 -0.29 -12.44 -4.17
N ILE A 147 -0.70 -11.17 -4.25
CA ILE A 147 -0.43 -10.19 -3.20
C ILE A 147 -1.08 -10.61 -1.87
N ALA A 148 -2.33 -11.11 -1.91
CA ALA A 148 -3.00 -11.56 -0.71
C ALA A 148 -2.31 -12.78 -0.08
N LEU A 149 -1.87 -13.74 -0.90
CA LEU A 149 -1.11 -14.91 -0.45
C LEU A 149 0.25 -14.51 0.15
N ALA A 150 0.95 -13.57 -0.48
CA ALA A 150 2.18 -13.01 0.07
C ALA A 150 1.92 -12.34 1.43
N GLY A 151 0.83 -11.57 1.55
CA GLY A 151 0.40 -10.97 2.82
C GLY A 151 0.15 -12.00 3.94
N ILE A 152 -0.47 -13.14 3.62
CA ILE A 152 -0.63 -14.25 4.57
C ILE A 152 0.74 -14.82 4.95
N GLY A 153 1.63 -14.97 3.97
CA GLY A 153 3.00 -15.37 4.18
C GLY A 153 3.72 -14.46 5.18
N PHE A 154 3.65 -13.14 4.99
CA PHE A 154 4.23 -12.14 5.91
C PHE A 154 3.60 -12.20 7.31
N LEU A 155 2.27 -12.33 7.41
CA LEU A 155 1.58 -12.43 8.71
C LEU A 155 1.96 -13.68 9.52
N THR A 156 2.30 -14.77 8.82
CA THR A 156 2.65 -16.05 9.45
C THR A 156 4.16 -16.23 9.62
N GLY A 157 4.98 -15.35 9.05
CA GLY A 157 6.44 -15.48 9.01
C GLY A 157 6.93 -16.59 8.08
N LEU A 158 6.11 -17.05 7.13
CA LEU A 158 6.46 -18.08 6.16
C LEU A 158 7.42 -17.57 5.07
N VAL A 159 7.40 -16.27 4.80
CA VAL A 159 8.24 -15.56 3.83
C VAL A 159 8.72 -14.23 4.38
#